data_AF-A0A925W9K4-F1
#
_entry.id   AF-A0A925W9K4-F1
#
_cell.length_a   1.000
_cell.length_b   1.000
_cell.length_c   1.000
_cell.angle_alpha   90.00
_cell.angle_beta   90.00
_cell.angle_gamma   90.00
#
_symmetry.space_group_name_H-M   'P 1'
#
loop_
_entity.id
_entity.type
_entity.pdbx_description
1 polymer ?
#
loop_
_entity_poly.entity_id
_entity_poly.type
_entity_poly.pdbx_seq_one_letter_code
_entity_poly.pdbx_strand_id
1 'polypeptide(L)'
;GPAAEEHYRDAIEQLDASRMAADTARAHLGYGEWLRREGSRREAREQLRTARGLLSDMGAEAFAERAARELRATGENPRERTAQPTDALTAHEAHIARLVATGATSREVASQLFLSPRTIEAHLRSIFRKLGITSRRQLRELRLP
;
A
#
# COMPACT_ATOMS: atom_id res chain seq x y z
N GLY A 1 -18.90 -7.31 17.11
CA GLY A 1 -20.38 -7.40 17.12
C GLY A 1 -20.98 -6.45 16.10
N PRO A 2 -22.24 -6.65 15.67
CA PRO A 2 -22.84 -5.98 14.50
C PRO A 2 -22.83 -4.44 14.56
N ALA A 3 -23.04 -3.85 15.76
CA ALA A 3 -22.96 -2.40 15.94
C ALA A 3 -21.54 -1.82 15.64
N ALA A 4 -20.47 -2.58 15.89
CA ALA A 4 -19.12 -2.12 15.60
C ALA A 4 -18.83 -2.08 14.09
N GLU A 5 -19.41 -2.99 13.32
CA GLU A 5 -19.25 -3.04 11.87
C GLU A 5 -19.91 -1.84 11.19
N GLU A 6 -21.12 -1.49 11.62
CA GLU A 6 -21.86 -0.31 11.16
C GLU A 6 -21.07 0.98 11.41
N HIS A 7 -20.53 1.15 12.61
CA HIS A 7 -19.69 2.31 12.94
C HIS A 7 -18.41 2.43 12.10
N TYR A 8 -17.78 1.31 11.72
CA TYR A 8 -16.61 1.35 10.85
C TYR A 8 -16.98 1.73 9.40
N ARG A 9 -18.10 1.21 8.88
CA ARG A 9 -18.58 1.56 7.53
C ARG A 9 -18.98 3.03 7.45
N ASP A 10 -19.73 3.51 8.44
CA ASP A 10 -20.15 4.91 8.52
C ASP A 10 -18.95 5.86 8.59
N ALA A 11 -17.93 5.51 9.39
CA ALA A 11 -16.71 6.28 9.48
C ALA A 11 -15.98 6.34 8.12
N ILE A 12 -15.85 5.22 7.41
CA ILE A 12 -15.22 5.18 6.08
C ILE A 12 -15.99 6.07 5.10
N GLU A 13 -17.32 5.95 5.04
CA GLU A 13 -18.16 6.70 4.11
C GLU A 13 -18.09 8.22 4.35
N GLN A 14 -18.15 8.66 5.61
CA GLN A 14 -18.06 10.08 5.96
C GLN A 14 -16.65 10.65 5.72
N LEU A 15 -15.61 9.84 5.94
CA LEU A 15 -14.22 10.25 5.76
C LEU A 15 -13.81 10.25 4.28
N ASP A 16 -14.35 9.35 3.44
CA ASP A 16 -14.18 9.39 1.98
C ASP A 16 -14.79 10.65 1.36
N ALA A 17 -15.89 11.16 1.93
CA ALA A 17 -16.48 12.45 1.54
C ALA A 17 -15.63 13.66 1.97
N SER A 18 -14.59 13.44 2.80
CA SER A 18 -13.74 14.47 3.38
C SER A 18 -12.32 14.41 2.78
N ARG A 19 -11.61 15.53 2.65
CA ARG A 19 -10.18 15.56 2.26
C ARG A 19 -9.22 14.94 3.31
N MET A 20 -9.70 14.07 4.19
CA MET A 20 -8.98 13.51 5.34
C MET A 20 -8.52 12.07 5.06
N ALA A 21 -7.72 11.91 3.99
CA ALA A 21 -7.19 10.61 3.56
C ALA A 21 -6.51 9.79 4.69
N ALA A 22 -5.92 10.48 5.67
CA ALA A 22 -5.27 9.87 6.84
C ALA A 22 -6.24 9.21 7.82
N ASP A 23 -7.45 9.75 7.98
CA ASP A 23 -8.47 9.17 8.85
C ASP A 23 -9.14 7.98 8.15
N THR A 24 -9.46 8.10 6.86
CA THR A 24 -10.00 6.98 6.06
C THR A 24 -9.07 5.77 6.10
N ALA A 25 -7.76 5.99 5.89
CA ALA A 25 -6.80 4.89 5.89
C ALA A 25 -6.63 4.21 7.26
N ARG A 26 -6.77 4.98 8.35
CA ARG A 26 -6.78 4.44 9.71
C ARG A 26 -8.07 3.68 10.00
N ALA A 27 -9.21 4.13 9.48
CA ALA A 27 -10.49 3.43 9.58
C ALA A 27 -10.42 2.05 8.90
N HIS A 28 -9.90 1.99 7.67
CA HIS A 28 -9.65 0.72 6.97
C HIS A 28 -8.69 -0.20 7.74
N LEU A 29 -7.63 0.34 8.35
CA LEU A 29 -6.69 -0.45 9.16
C LEU A 29 -7.40 -1.06 10.37
N GLY A 30 -8.13 -0.25 11.14
CA GLY A 30 -8.87 -0.72 12.32
C GLY A 30 -9.94 -1.75 11.96
N TYR A 31 -10.68 -1.52 10.89
CA TYR A 31 -11.74 -2.42 10.43
C TYR A 31 -11.17 -3.76 9.95
N GLY A 32 -10.10 -3.72 9.16
CA GLY A 32 -9.42 -4.93 8.68
C GLY A 32 -8.82 -5.78 9.81
N GLU A 33 -8.27 -5.13 10.84
CA GLU A 33 -7.82 -5.82 12.05
C GLU A 33 -8.96 -6.49 12.82
N TRP A 34 -10.09 -5.79 12.94
CA TRP A 34 -11.29 -6.34 13.59
C TRP A 34 -11.83 -7.55 12.82
N LEU A 35 -12.00 -7.43 11.51
CA LEU A 35 -12.45 -8.53 10.63
C LEU A 35 -11.55 -9.76 10.70
N ARG A 36 -10.21 -9.57 10.83
CA ARG A 36 -9.30 -10.70 11.02
C ARG A 36 -9.58 -11.43 12.33
N ARG A 37 -9.82 -10.70 13.42
CA ARG A 37 -10.11 -11.27 14.74
C ARG A 37 -11.46 -12.01 14.75
N GLU A 38 -12.44 -11.54 13.98
CA GLU A 38 -13.74 -12.19 13.81
C GLU A 38 -13.71 -13.40 12.85
N GLY A 39 -12.57 -13.65 12.16
CA GLY A 39 -12.41 -14.79 11.26
C GLY A 39 -12.83 -14.52 9.80
N SER A 40 -13.33 -13.31 9.49
CA SER A 40 -13.70 -12.86 8.15
C SER A 40 -12.47 -12.51 7.30
N ARG A 41 -11.62 -13.52 7.02
CA ARG A 41 -10.30 -13.34 6.40
C ARG A 41 -10.32 -12.66 5.04
N ARG A 42 -11.35 -12.91 4.20
CA ARG A 42 -11.44 -12.33 2.86
C ARG A 42 -11.66 -10.82 2.93
N GLU A 43 -12.65 -10.38 3.69
CA GLU A 43 -12.98 -8.97 3.88
C GLU A 43 -11.87 -8.25 4.65
N ALA A 44 -11.26 -8.90 5.65
CA ALA A 44 -10.09 -8.37 6.33
C ALA A 44 -8.97 -8.02 5.34
N ARG A 45 -8.68 -8.89 4.36
CA ARG A 45 -7.66 -8.63 3.36
C ARG A 45 -8.00 -7.43 2.47
N GLU A 46 -9.26 -7.28 2.06
CA GLU A 46 -9.69 -6.13 1.26
C GLU A 46 -9.43 -4.82 2.01
N GLN A 47 -9.90 -4.73 3.26
CA GLN A 47 -9.73 -3.54 4.09
C GLN A 47 -8.25 -3.26 4.40
N LEU A 48 -7.47 -4.29 4.75
CA LEU A 48 -6.05 -4.14 5.06
C LEU A 48 -5.20 -3.79 3.82
N ARG A 49 -5.58 -4.23 2.62
CA ARG A 49 -4.90 -3.81 1.37
C ARG A 49 -5.18 -2.35 1.06
N THR A 50 -6.43 -1.89 1.20
CA THR A 50 -6.79 -0.48 1.04
C THR A 50 -6.06 0.40 2.05
N ALA A 51 -6.10 0.02 3.33
CA ALA A 51 -5.37 0.72 4.39
C ALA A 51 -3.88 0.82 4.07
N ARG A 52 -3.25 -0.31 3.70
CA ARG A 52 -1.82 -0.34 3.38
C ARG A 52 -1.49 0.57 2.19
N GLY A 53 -2.29 0.54 1.12
CA GLY A 53 -2.10 1.40 -0.04
C GLY A 53 -2.15 2.88 0.34
N LEU A 54 -3.25 3.31 0.97
CA LEU A 54 -3.44 4.70 1.39
C LEU A 54 -2.35 5.16 2.37
N LEU A 55 -2.01 4.34 3.37
CA LEU A 55 -0.98 4.67 4.36
C LEU A 55 0.41 4.75 3.73
N SER A 56 0.73 3.87 2.78
CA SER A 56 1.96 3.96 2.00
C SER A 56 1.99 5.24 1.17
N ASP A 57 0.92 5.56 0.45
CA ASP A 57 0.84 6.74 -0.41
C ASP A 57 0.99 8.05 0.39
N MET A 58 0.56 8.05 1.65
CA MET A 58 0.76 9.16 2.59
C MET A 58 2.13 9.14 3.31
N GLY A 59 2.98 8.14 3.09
CA GLY A 59 4.27 7.98 3.77
C GLY A 59 4.16 7.55 5.24
N ALA A 60 2.99 7.09 5.68
CA ALA A 60 2.71 6.62 7.04
C ALA A 60 3.22 5.17 7.27
N GLU A 61 4.52 4.95 7.05
CA GLU A 61 5.13 3.61 6.91
C GLU A 61 4.93 2.70 8.13
N ALA A 62 4.94 3.26 9.35
CA ALA A 62 4.68 2.48 10.56
C ALA A 62 3.29 1.82 10.55
N PHE A 63 2.29 2.53 10.01
CA PHE A 63 0.93 2.02 9.86
C PHE A 63 0.80 1.09 8.64
N ALA A 64 1.48 1.39 7.53
CA ALA A 64 1.52 0.51 6.37
C ALA A 64 2.13 -0.87 6.69
N GLU A 65 3.24 -0.90 7.44
CA GLU A 65 3.86 -2.13 7.92
C GLU A 65 2.98 -2.88 8.93
N ARG A 66 2.16 -2.16 9.72
CA ARG A 66 1.15 -2.77 10.58
C ARG A 66 0.07 -3.46 9.74
N ALA A 67 -0.49 -2.79 8.75
CA ALA A 67 -1.43 -3.39 7.80
C ALA A 67 -0.83 -4.64 7.11
N ALA A 68 0.45 -4.58 6.72
CA ALA A 68 1.16 -5.71 6.10
C ALA A 68 1.35 -6.91 7.05
N ARG A 69 1.56 -6.68 8.35
CA ARG A 69 1.60 -7.76 9.35
C ARG A 69 0.23 -8.42 9.50
N GLU A 70 -0.82 -7.64 9.57
CA GLU A 70 -2.20 -8.14 9.70
C GLU A 70 -2.62 -8.93 8.44
N LEU A 71 -2.22 -8.49 7.24
CA LEU A 71 -2.42 -9.24 5.99
C LEU A 71 -1.76 -10.62 6.03
N ARG A 72 -0.48 -10.69 6.45
CA ARG A 72 0.22 -11.97 6.64
C ARG A 72 -0.49 -12.85 7.67
N ALA A 73 -0.99 -12.26 8.75
CA ALA A 73 -1.74 -12.96 9.79
C ALA A 73 -3.10 -13.51 9.30
N THR A 74 -3.63 -13.06 8.16
CA THR A 74 -4.81 -13.67 7.53
C THR A 74 -4.50 -14.97 6.77
N GLY A 75 -3.24 -15.41 6.72
CA GLY A 75 -2.81 -16.59 5.96
C GLY A 75 -2.62 -16.30 4.47
N GLU A 76 -2.53 -15.03 4.06
CA GLU A 76 -2.15 -14.66 2.70
C GLU A 76 -0.65 -14.97 2.51
N ASN A 77 -0.37 -16.13 1.89
CA ASN A 77 0.95 -16.43 1.35
C ASN A 77 1.09 -15.70 0.01
N PRO A 78 2.20 -14.97 -0.25
CA PRO A 78 2.40 -14.19 -1.49
C PRO A 78 2.48 -14.97 -2.80
N ARG A 79 2.09 -16.25 -2.86
CA ARG A 79 2.30 -17.12 -4.02
C ARG A 79 1.08 -17.37 -4.89
N GLU A 80 -0.11 -16.93 -4.50
CA GLU A 80 -1.29 -17.11 -5.34
C GLU A 80 -1.57 -15.88 -6.20
N ARG A 81 -1.06 -15.97 -7.44
CA ARG A 81 -1.46 -15.22 -8.65
C ARG A 81 -0.94 -13.79 -8.76
N THR A 82 0.30 -13.66 -9.19
CA THR A 82 0.72 -12.54 -10.05
C THR A 82 1.23 -13.14 -11.36
N ALA A 83 0.53 -12.90 -12.47
CA ALA A 83 0.92 -13.42 -13.78
C ALA A 83 2.20 -12.73 -14.27
N GLN A 84 2.53 -11.54 -13.73
CA GLN A 84 3.79 -10.83 -13.91
C GLN A 84 4.28 -10.22 -12.57
N PRO A 85 5.61 -10.10 -12.33
CA PRO A 85 6.15 -9.46 -11.11
C PRO A 85 5.63 -8.03 -10.87
N THR A 86 5.28 -7.33 -11.94
CA THR A 86 4.72 -5.97 -11.92
C THR A 86 3.32 -5.89 -11.31
N ASP A 87 2.55 -6.98 -11.33
CA ASP A 87 1.18 -7.03 -10.78
C ASP A 87 1.18 -6.96 -9.25
N ALA A 88 2.35 -7.13 -8.62
CA ALA A 88 2.52 -6.99 -7.17
C ALA A 88 2.62 -5.52 -6.70
N LEU A 89 2.78 -4.57 -7.63
CA LEU A 89 2.90 -3.14 -7.32
C LEU A 89 1.52 -2.49 -7.16
N THR A 90 1.41 -1.55 -6.21
CA THR A 90 0.25 -0.64 -6.18
C THR A 90 0.32 0.35 -7.35
N ALA A 91 -0.80 1.01 -7.67
CA ALA A 91 -0.82 2.02 -8.73
C ALA A 91 0.20 3.15 -8.48
N HIS A 92 0.37 3.58 -7.23
CA HIS A 92 1.34 4.59 -6.83
C HIS A 92 2.80 4.09 -6.92
N GLU A 93 3.06 2.86 -6.49
CA GLU A 93 4.37 2.24 -6.64
C GLU A 93 4.76 2.03 -8.11
N ALA A 94 3.81 1.64 -8.96
CA ALA A 94 4.03 1.56 -10.40
C ALA A 94 4.32 2.95 -11.00
N HIS A 95 3.65 4.00 -10.53
CA HIS A 95 3.93 5.38 -10.91
C HIS A 95 5.36 5.81 -10.53
N ILE A 96 5.76 5.59 -9.27
CA ILE A 96 7.13 5.84 -8.81
C ILE A 96 8.12 5.02 -9.65
N ALA A 97 7.86 3.74 -9.87
CA ALA A 97 8.72 2.85 -10.62
C ALA A 97 8.93 3.35 -12.05
N ARG A 98 7.88 3.82 -12.73
CA ARG A 98 7.97 4.40 -14.09
C ARG A 98 8.84 5.65 -14.11
N LEU A 99 8.60 6.60 -13.19
CA LEU A 99 9.44 7.81 -13.09
C LEU A 99 10.91 7.45 -12.82
N VAL A 100 11.16 6.43 -12.03
CA VAL A 100 12.52 5.99 -11.71
C VAL A 100 13.15 5.27 -12.91
N ALA A 101 12.38 4.51 -13.68
CA ALA A 101 12.82 3.83 -14.89
C ALA A 101 13.24 4.80 -16.01
N THR A 102 12.67 6.02 -16.06
CA THR A 102 13.13 7.07 -17.01
C THR A 102 14.48 7.68 -16.63
N GLY A 103 14.96 7.43 -15.41
CA GLY A 103 16.23 7.97 -14.88
C GLY A 103 16.08 9.01 -13.79
N ALA A 104 14.86 9.45 -13.44
CA ALA A 104 14.63 10.53 -12.48
C ALA A 104 15.07 10.17 -11.04
N THR A 105 16.03 10.89 -10.49
CA THR A 105 16.55 10.68 -9.13
C THR A 105 15.46 10.71 -8.06
N SER A 106 15.71 10.12 -6.89
CA SER A 106 14.76 10.15 -5.78
C SER A 106 14.35 11.58 -5.39
N ARG A 107 15.24 12.56 -5.58
CA ARG A 107 14.95 13.98 -5.33
C ARG A 107 14.00 14.57 -6.38
N GLU A 108 14.20 14.26 -7.65
CA GLU A 108 13.32 14.74 -8.73
C GLU A 108 11.92 14.13 -8.62
N VAL A 109 11.84 12.83 -8.35
CA VAL A 109 10.57 12.13 -8.12
C VAL A 109 9.86 12.69 -6.86
N ALA A 110 10.62 12.94 -5.80
CA ALA A 110 10.11 13.57 -4.58
C ALA A 110 9.51 14.95 -4.88
N SER A 111 10.19 15.79 -5.66
CA SER A 111 9.66 17.09 -6.08
C SER A 111 8.39 16.98 -6.91
N GLN A 112 8.32 16.01 -7.85
CA GLN A 112 7.14 15.80 -8.69
C GLN A 112 5.93 15.31 -7.91
N LEU A 113 6.16 14.51 -6.87
CA LEU A 113 5.11 13.92 -6.03
C LEU A 113 4.85 14.72 -4.75
N PHE A 114 5.52 15.85 -4.55
CA PHE A 114 5.46 16.66 -3.31
C PHE A 114 5.77 15.86 -2.04
N LEU A 115 6.76 14.97 -2.11
CA LEU A 115 7.22 14.11 -1.02
C LEU A 115 8.67 14.40 -0.64
N SER A 116 9.16 13.75 0.42
CA SER A 116 10.57 13.80 0.77
C SER A 116 11.38 12.78 -0.05
N PRO A 117 12.65 13.06 -0.41
CA PRO A 117 13.52 12.07 -1.06
C PRO A 117 13.65 10.76 -0.27
N ARG A 118 13.64 10.86 1.08
CA ARG A 118 13.66 9.71 1.99
C ARG A 118 12.41 8.83 1.85
N THR A 119 11.25 9.44 1.61
CA THR A 119 9.99 8.71 1.35
C THR A 119 10.12 7.92 0.04
N ILE A 120 10.66 8.54 -1.01
CA ILE A 120 10.90 7.85 -2.29
C ILE A 120 11.87 6.67 -2.13
N GLU A 121 12.93 6.82 -1.34
CA GLU A 121 13.86 5.72 -1.04
C GLU A 121 13.21 4.56 -0.27
N ALA A 122 12.23 4.84 0.60
CA ALA A 122 11.44 3.81 1.27
C ALA A 122 10.57 3.04 0.27
N HIS A 123 9.83 3.76 -0.60
CA HIS A 123 9.06 3.14 -1.68
C HIS A 123 9.93 2.29 -2.59
N LEU A 124 11.10 2.78 -2.99
CA LEU A 124 12.03 2.04 -3.86
C LEU A 124 12.48 0.72 -3.23
N ARG A 125 12.76 0.69 -1.91
CA ARG A 125 13.08 -0.56 -1.21
C ARG A 125 11.93 -1.56 -1.25
N SER A 126 10.69 -1.10 -1.06
CA SER A 126 9.50 -1.94 -1.15
C SER A 126 9.30 -2.47 -2.58
N ILE A 127 9.40 -1.60 -3.59
CA ILE A 127 9.27 -1.92 -5.01
C ILE A 127 10.32 -2.97 -5.41
N PHE A 128 11.58 -2.75 -5.04
CA PHE A 128 12.67 -3.67 -5.36
C PHE A 128 12.43 -5.07 -4.77
N ARG A 129 12.01 -5.14 -3.50
CA ARG A 129 11.63 -6.39 -2.85
C ARG A 129 10.47 -7.09 -3.56
N LYS A 130 9.45 -6.35 -4.00
CA LYS A 130 8.28 -6.91 -4.69
C LYS A 130 8.61 -7.42 -6.10
N LEU A 131 9.48 -6.71 -6.80
CA LEU A 131 9.93 -7.08 -8.15
C LEU A 131 11.08 -8.10 -8.15
N GLY A 132 11.65 -8.42 -6.98
CA GLY A 132 12.79 -9.33 -6.87
C GLY A 132 14.10 -8.75 -7.42
N ILE A 133 14.22 -7.43 -7.50
CA ILE A 133 15.41 -6.73 -8.00
C ILE A 133 16.16 -6.06 -6.85
N THR A 134 17.43 -5.71 -7.09
CA THR A 134 18.29 -5.07 -6.07
C THR A 134 18.81 -3.71 -6.49
N SER A 135 18.61 -3.34 -7.75
CA SER A 135 19.17 -2.12 -8.29
C SER A 135 18.18 -1.33 -9.13
N ARG A 136 18.38 -0.01 -9.10
CA ARG A 136 17.67 0.94 -9.94
C ARG A 136 17.91 0.71 -11.44
N ARG A 137 19.08 0.17 -11.81
CA ARG A 137 19.40 -0.18 -13.19
C ARG A 137 18.46 -1.28 -13.71
N GLN A 138 18.25 -2.34 -12.93
CA GLN A 138 17.34 -3.43 -13.28
C GLN A 138 15.90 -2.94 -13.47
N LEU A 139 15.48 -1.92 -12.73
CA LEU A 139 14.15 -1.33 -12.91
C LEU A 139 13.96 -0.75 -14.32
N ARG A 140 15.02 -0.22 -14.95
CA ARG A 140 14.97 0.33 -16.33
C ARG A 140 14.83 -0.77 -17.39
N GLU A 141 15.25 -1.99 -17.05
CA GLU A 141 15.22 -3.15 -17.94
C GLU A 141 13.86 -3.87 -17.89
N LEU A 142 13.03 -3.57 -16.89
CA LEU A 142 11.68 -4.10 -16.75
C LEU A 142 10.69 -3.32 -17.61
N ARG A 143 9.81 -4.04 -18.32
CA ARG A 143 8.60 -3.45 -18.90
C ARG A 143 7.58 -3.25 -17.79
N LEU A 144 7.51 -2.01 -17.28
CA LEU A 144 6.49 -1.60 -16.32
C LEU A 144 5.17 -1.34 -17.06
N PRO A 145 4.01 -1.68 -16.47
CA PRO A 145 2.70 -1.36 -17.01
C PRO A 145 2.40 0.14 -16.98
#